data_AF-F2JSS4-F1
#
_entry.id   AF-F2JSS4-F1
#
_cell.length_a   1.000
_cell.length_b   1.000
_cell.length_c   1.000
_cell.angle_alpha   90.00
_cell.angle_beta   90.00
_cell.angle_gamma   90.00
#
_symmetry.space_group_name_H-M   'P 1'
#
loop_
_entity.id
_entity.type
_entity.pdbx_description
1 polymer ?
#
loop_
_entity_poly.entity_id
_entity_poly.type
_entity_poly.pdbx_seq_one_letter_code
_entity_poly.pdbx_strand_id
1 'polypeptide(L)'
;MGYNFKEDLQKAKFAEEKFISWCKDKNVKYEDVRLEKHYQDLDVDVVIYKDDKPVNIEIKSDDGIAKYSNNITIELISNMQYSTEGWWVKTTKEGGSKWLLFYSPQRNLFYKIKTDDLKQYIKERGFLRKLEMFNSWCGLINLNSFCRWKGIELDSLIFMQQNKERVA
;
A
#
# COMPACT_ATOMS: atom_id res chain seq x y z
N MET A 1 2.92 24.91 -4.79
CA MET A 1 4.11 24.05 -4.62
C MET A 1 4.05 22.97 -5.69
N GLY A 2 5.10 22.89 -6.51
CA GLY A 2 5.17 21.95 -7.63
C GLY A 2 5.41 20.52 -7.15
N TYR A 3 4.81 19.56 -7.85
CA TYR A 3 5.04 18.13 -7.69
C TYR A 3 6.50 17.76 -7.95
N ASN A 4 7.09 16.92 -7.10
CA ASN A 4 8.44 16.40 -7.31
C ASN A 4 8.40 14.88 -7.50
N PHE A 5 8.22 14.45 -8.75
CA PHE A 5 8.20 13.04 -9.16
C PHE A 5 9.39 12.24 -8.61
N LYS A 6 10.58 12.87 -8.51
CA LYS A 6 11.77 12.20 -7.98
C LYS A 6 11.66 11.89 -6.49
N GLU A 7 11.04 12.78 -5.71
CA GLU A 7 10.82 12.56 -4.28
C GLU A 7 9.84 11.41 -4.05
N ASP A 8 8.76 11.32 -4.83
CA ASP A 8 7.78 10.26 -4.65
C ASP A 8 8.34 8.88 -5.06
N LEU A 9 9.17 8.82 -6.11
CA LEU A 9 9.92 7.60 -6.44
C LEU A 9 10.88 7.19 -5.32
N GLN A 10 11.57 8.15 -4.70
CA GLN A 10 12.46 7.88 -3.57
C GLN A 10 11.68 7.36 -2.35
N LYS A 11 10.50 7.91 -2.05
CA LYS A 11 9.65 7.46 -0.95
C LYS A 11 9.11 6.05 -1.16
N ALA A 12 8.71 5.70 -2.39
CA ALA A 12 8.25 4.36 -2.74
C ALA A 12 9.38 3.34 -2.53
N LYS A 13 10.54 3.60 -3.16
CA LYS A 13 11.74 2.77 -3.01
C LYS A 13 12.15 2.58 -1.56
N PHE A 14 12.12 3.66 -0.76
CA PHE A 14 12.44 3.60 0.66
C PHE A 14 11.49 2.68 1.44
N ALA A 15 10.19 2.73 1.17
CA ALA A 15 9.21 1.85 1.83
C ALA A 15 9.46 0.37 1.47
N GLU A 16 9.69 0.08 0.20
CA GLU A 16 9.98 -1.28 -0.28
C GLU A 16 11.27 -1.84 0.33
N GLU A 17 12.38 -1.09 0.28
CA GLU A 17 13.66 -1.50 0.87
C GLU A 17 13.54 -1.75 2.37
N LYS A 18 12.72 -0.97 3.06
CA LYS A 18 12.49 -1.10 4.49
C LYS A 18 11.72 -2.38 4.84
N PHE A 19 10.73 -2.75 4.04
CA PHE A 19 10.04 -4.03 4.20
C PHE A 19 10.97 -5.21 3.90
N ILE A 20 11.78 -5.12 2.85
CA ILE A 20 12.78 -6.14 2.52
C ILE A 20 13.79 -6.32 3.67
N SER A 21 14.28 -5.23 4.26
CA SER A 21 15.15 -5.31 5.45
C SER A 21 14.45 -6.02 6.60
N TRP A 22 13.18 -5.70 6.88
CA TRP A 22 12.40 -6.38 7.90
C TRP A 22 12.28 -7.88 7.63
N CYS A 23 12.06 -8.30 6.37
CA CYS A 23 12.02 -9.72 6.01
C CYS A 23 13.35 -10.42 6.32
N LYS A 24 14.49 -9.80 5.97
CA LYS A 24 15.83 -10.32 6.31
C LYS A 24 16.03 -10.43 7.82
N ASP A 25 15.73 -9.37 8.56
CA ASP A 25 15.92 -9.30 10.01
C ASP A 25 15.05 -10.32 10.76
N LYS A 26 13.86 -10.62 10.23
CA LYS A 26 12.92 -11.60 10.80
C LYS A 26 13.07 -13.01 10.22
N ASN A 27 14.06 -13.22 9.35
CA ASN A 27 14.25 -14.49 8.64
C ASN A 27 12.97 -15.01 7.95
N VAL A 28 12.19 -14.08 7.40
CA VAL A 28 11.00 -14.38 6.59
C VAL A 28 11.47 -14.77 5.21
N LYS A 29 11.08 -15.95 4.71
CA LYS A 29 11.36 -16.35 3.33
C LYS A 29 10.57 -15.46 2.37
N TYR A 30 11.28 -14.79 1.46
CA TYR A 30 10.69 -13.83 0.52
C TYR A 30 11.40 -13.82 -0.84
N GLU A 31 10.73 -13.30 -1.85
CA GLU A 31 11.26 -12.97 -3.19
C GLU A 31 10.97 -11.50 -3.52
N ASP A 32 12.00 -10.78 -3.97
CA ASP A 32 11.87 -9.42 -4.49
C ASP A 32 11.58 -9.48 -5.99
N VAL A 33 10.31 -9.23 -6.35
CA VAL A 33 9.80 -9.43 -7.72
C VAL A 33 9.56 -8.12 -8.46
N ARG A 34 10.02 -6.98 -7.91
CA ARG A 34 9.78 -5.63 -8.46
C ARG A 34 10.27 -5.44 -9.89
N LEU A 35 11.25 -6.23 -10.33
CA LEU A 35 11.83 -6.16 -11.67
C LEU A 35 11.19 -7.16 -12.66
N GLU A 36 10.26 -7.98 -12.20
CA GLU A 36 9.64 -9.03 -13.01
C GLU A 36 8.35 -8.53 -13.67
N LYS A 37 8.33 -8.54 -15.01
CA LYS A 37 7.24 -7.95 -15.80
C LYS A 37 5.86 -8.52 -15.46
N HIS A 38 5.78 -9.83 -15.22
CA HIS A 38 4.52 -10.49 -14.85
C HIS A 38 3.92 -9.91 -13.55
N TYR A 39 4.76 -9.67 -12.54
CA TYR A 39 4.34 -9.13 -11.24
C TYR A 39 4.03 -7.62 -11.33
N GLN A 40 4.74 -6.87 -12.17
CA GLN A 40 4.44 -5.45 -12.44
C GLN A 40 3.05 -5.24 -13.04
N ASP A 41 2.57 -6.17 -13.88
CA ASP A 41 1.22 -6.11 -14.47
C ASP A 41 0.10 -6.40 -13.45
N LEU A 42 0.47 -6.99 -12.31
CA LEU A 42 -0.40 -7.30 -11.17
C LEU A 42 -0.19 -6.39 -9.96
N ASP A 43 0.79 -5.48 -10.01
CA ASP A 43 1.17 -4.60 -8.89
C ASP A 43 1.46 -5.44 -7.63
N VAL A 44 2.54 -6.23 -7.75
CA VAL A 44 3.13 -7.05 -6.70
C VAL A 44 4.60 -6.67 -6.58
N ASP A 45 5.02 -6.22 -5.40
CA ASP A 45 6.41 -5.86 -5.13
C ASP A 45 7.20 -7.04 -4.55
N VAL A 46 6.59 -7.78 -3.63
CA VAL A 46 7.26 -8.83 -2.87
C VAL A 46 6.33 -10.04 -2.71
N VAL A 47 6.89 -11.24 -2.84
CA VAL A 47 6.21 -12.49 -2.47
C VAL A 47 6.82 -13.00 -1.17
N ILE A 48 6.00 -13.22 -0.15
CA ILE A 48 6.44 -13.91 1.08
C ILE A 48 5.91 -15.34 1.12
N TYR A 49 6.63 -16.22 1.81
CA TYR A 49 6.23 -17.62 1.95
C TYR A 49 5.74 -17.90 3.36
N LYS A 50 4.47 -18.32 3.48
CA LYS A 50 3.89 -18.80 4.74
C LYS A 50 3.52 -20.27 4.57
N ASP A 51 4.14 -21.15 5.36
CA ASP A 51 3.95 -22.60 5.24
C ASP A 51 4.16 -23.09 3.79
N ASP A 52 5.24 -22.57 3.16
CA ASP A 52 5.61 -22.75 1.75
C ASP A 52 4.57 -22.30 0.71
N LYS A 53 3.52 -21.59 1.12
CA LYS A 53 2.56 -20.97 0.20
C LYS A 53 2.95 -19.52 -0.10
N PRO A 54 3.03 -19.13 -1.38
CA PRO A 54 3.34 -17.76 -1.75
C PRO A 54 2.18 -16.82 -1.41
N VAL A 55 2.53 -15.64 -0.93
CA VAL A 55 1.59 -14.56 -0.59
C VAL A 55 2.12 -13.27 -1.19
N ASN A 56 1.41 -12.79 -2.21
CA ASN A 56 1.75 -11.57 -2.94
C ASN A 56 1.43 -10.32 -2.10
N ILE A 57 2.37 -9.38 -2.07
CA ILE A 57 2.30 -8.15 -1.30
C ILE A 57 2.57 -6.97 -2.21
N GLU A 58 1.74 -5.94 -2.04
CA GLU A 58 1.93 -4.62 -2.64
C GLU A 58 2.28 -3.61 -1.54
N ILE A 59 3.24 -2.72 -1.80
CA ILE A 59 3.79 -1.77 -0.82
C ILE A 59 3.60 -0.35 -1.34
N LYS A 60 2.74 0.41 -0.66
CA LYS A 60 2.49 1.82 -0.97
C LYS A 60 3.08 2.73 0.09
N SER A 61 3.75 3.79 -0.36
CA SER A 61 4.13 4.91 0.49
C SER A 61 3.05 5.98 0.40
N ASP A 62 2.23 6.12 1.45
CA ASP A 62 1.09 7.06 1.44
C ASP A 62 1.28 8.14 2.49
N ASP A 63 1.78 9.28 2.04
CA ASP A 63 1.89 10.51 2.83
C ASP A 63 0.52 10.97 3.38
N GLY A 64 -0.58 10.59 2.74
CA GLY A 64 -1.94 10.95 3.13
C GLY A 64 -2.39 10.35 4.45
N ILE A 65 -1.85 9.19 4.84
CA ILE A 65 -2.16 8.57 6.13
C ILE A 65 -1.77 9.49 7.28
N ALA A 66 -0.60 10.12 7.17
CA ALA A 66 -0.11 11.03 8.19
C ALA A 66 -0.61 12.47 7.99
N LYS A 67 -0.61 12.97 6.75
CA LYS A 67 -0.92 14.38 6.44
C LYS A 67 -2.41 14.69 6.51
N TYR A 68 -3.28 13.72 6.22
CA TYR A 68 -4.71 13.98 5.98
C TYR A 68 -5.65 13.16 6.85
N SER A 69 -5.25 12.76 8.07
CA SER A 69 -6.13 12.10 9.07
C SER A 69 -6.44 10.62 8.79
N ASN A 70 -5.40 9.78 8.67
CA ASN A 70 -5.53 8.34 8.41
C ASN A 70 -6.28 8.05 7.09
N ASN A 71 -6.09 8.88 6.08
CA ASN A 71 -6.66 8.66 4.76
C ASN A 71 -5.64 7.94 3.86
N ILE A 72 -6.11 6.96 3.10
CA ILE A 72 -5.34 6.31 2.03
C ILE A 72 -5.92 6.67 0.66
N THR A 73 -5.03 6.80 -0.30
CA THR A 73 -5.34 7.14 -1.69
C THR A 73 -5.28 5.87 -2.53
N ILE A 74 -6.40 5.52 -3.16
CA ILE A 74 -6.56 4.33 -4.01
C ILE A 74 -6.58 4.76 -5.46
N GLU A 75 -5.54 4.47 -6.22
CA GLU A 75 -5.44 4.90 -7.63
C GLU A 75 -6.20 3.94 -8.54
N LEU A 76 -7.22 4.46 -9.22
CA LEU A 76 -8.05 3.72 -10.18
C LEU A 76 -7.50 3.84 -11.60
N ILE A 77 -6.98 5.02 -11.95
CA ILE A 77 -6.39 5.34 -13.25
C ILE A 77 -5.07 6.07 -12.97
N SER A 78 -3.97 5.58 -13.51
CA SER A 78 -2.62 6.15 -13.34
C SER A 78 -2.29 7.25 -14.37
N ASN A 79 -2.99 7.25 -15.51
CA ASN A 79 -2.89 8.29 -16.52
C ASN A 79 -4.25 8.50 -17.18
N MET A 80 -4.91 9.61 -16.87
CA MET A 80 -6.24 9.95 -17.39
C MET A 80 -6.23 10.12 -18.91
N GLN A 81 -5.17 10.70 -19.48
CA GLN A 81 -5.05 10.91 -20.93
C GLN A 81 -5.09 9.59 -21.70
N TYR A 82 -4.42 8.56 -21.19
CA TYR A 82 -4.34 7.24 -21.84
C TYR A 82 -5.26 6.20 -21.20
N SER A 83 -6.03 6.58 -20.19
CA SER A 83 -6.87 5.68 -19.38
C SER A 83 -6.13 4.44 -18.90
N THR A 84 -4.86 4.59 -18.49
CA THR A 84 -4.07 3.45 -18.01
C THR A 84 -4.53 3.04 -16.62
N GLU A 85 -4.62 1.73 -16.40
CA GLU A 85 -5.01 1.17 -15.12
C GLU A 85 -4.12 1.69 -13.99
N GLY A 86 -4.78 2.15 -12.92
CA GLY A 86 -4.12 2.47 -11.66
C GLY A 86 -3.72 1.22 -10.90
N TRP A 87 -2.86 1.40 -9.92
CA TRP A 87 -2.31 0.32 -9.11
C TRP A 87 -3.40 -0.56 -8.47
N TRP A 88 -4.50 0.04 -7.98
CA TRP A 88 -5.59 -0.70 -7.32
C TRP A 88 -6.28 -1.69 -8.27
N VAL A 89 -6.43 -1.31 -9.53
CA VAL A 89 -7.06 -2.16 -10.54
C VAL A 89 -6.18 -3.38 -10.80
N LYS A 90 -4.87 -3.19 -10.89
CA LYS A 90 -3.89 -4.28 -11.09
C LYS A 90 -3.84 -5.22 -9.89
N THR A 91 -3.71 -4.67 -8.68
CA THR A 91 -3.65 -5.45 -7.43
C THR A 91 -4.89 -6.34 -7.21
N THR A 92 -6.06 -5.93 -7.69
CA THR A 92 -7.32 -6.65 -7.47
C THR A 92 -7.65 -7.71 -8.53
N LYS A 93 -6.79 -7.90 -9.54
CA LYS A 93 -6.88 -8.96 -10.54
C LYS A 93 -6.62 -10.34 -9.94
N GLU A 94 -7.01 -11.38 -10.67
CA GLU A 94 -6.61 -12.74 -10.33
C GLU A 94 -5.07 -12.85 -10.34
N GLY A 95 -4.50 -13.44 -9.27
CA GLY A 95 -3.05 -13.47 -9.07
C GLY A 95 -2.44 -12.19 -8.49
N GLY A 96 -3.22 -11.11 -8.30
CA GLY A 96 -2.75 -9.88 -7.67
C GLY A 96 -2.44 -10.00 -6.18
N SER A 97 -2.01 -8.89 -5.57
CA SER A 97 -1.59 -8.87 -4.16
C SER A 97 -2.71 -9.24 -3.19
N LYS A 98 -2.40 -10.10 -2.23
CA LYS A 98 -3.33 -10.52 -1.15
C LYS A 98 -3.34 -9.53 0.00
N TRP A 99 -2.21 -8.87 0.21
CA TRP A 99 -2.03 -7.87 1.25
C TRP A 99 -1.49 -6.58 0.66
N LEU A 100 -2.00 -5.48 1.18
CA LEU A 100 -1.50 -4.14 0.96
C LEU A 100 -0.75 -3.70 2.21
N LEU A 101 0.47 -3.20 2.03
CA LEU A 101 1.25 -2.57 3.06
C LEU A 101 1.33 -1.06 2.78
N PHE A 102 0.73 -0.26 3.65
CA PHE A 102 0.82 1.19 3.55
C PHE A 102 1.84 1.72 4.55
N TYR A 103 2.95 2.23 4.05
CA TYR A 103 3.96 2.89 4.85
C TYR A 103 3.52 4.32 5.22
N SER A 104 3.63 4.65 6.50
CA SER A 104 3.47 6.01 7.02
C SER A 104 4.84 6.55 7.44
N PRO A 105 5.51 7.35 6.59
CA PRO A 105 6.86 7.85 6.87
C PRO A 105 6.98 8.61 8.18
N GLN A 106 5.98 9.43 8.50
CA GLN A 106 5.97 10.31 9.68
C GLN A 106 5.83 9.52 10.99
N ARG A 107 5.08 8.40 10.95
CA ARG A 107 4.88 7.50 12.09
C ARG A 107 5.87 6.33 12.10
N ASN A 108 6.67 6.18 11.04
CA ASN A 108 7.67 5.14 10.89
C ASN A 108 7.12 3.71 11.01
N LEU A 109 5.91 3.48 10.49
CA LEU A 109 5.18 2.21 10.62
C LEU A 109 4.47 1.82 9.32
N PHE A 110 4.11 0.55 9.21
CA PHE A 110 3.27 0.03 8.13
C PHE A 110 1.92 -0.43 8.67
N TYR A 111 0.86 -0.04 7.96
CA TYR A 111 -0.45 -0.67 8.10
C TYR A 111 -0.57 -1.81 7.10
N LYS A 112 -1.22 -2.91 7.50
CA LYS A 112 -1.49 -4.05 6.65
C LYS A 112 -2.98 -4.30 6.50
N ILE A 113 -3.45 -4.35 5.26
CA ILE A 113 -4.87 -4.55 4.94
C ILE A 113 -5.01 -5.68 3.92
N LYS A 114 -5.97 -6.59 4.11
CA LYS A 114 -6.27 -7.59 3.08
C LYS A 114 -6.91 -6.91 1.88
N THR A 115 -6.44 -7.23 0.68
CA THR A 115 -7.00 -6.69 -0.56
C THR A 115 -8.49 -6.99 -0.68
N ASP A 116 -8.92 -8.21 -0.32
CA ASP A 116 -10.33 -8.62 -0.38
C ASP A 116 -11.22 -7.83 0.60
N ASP A 117 -10.71 -7.53 1.81
CA ASP A 117 -11.45 -6.73 2.80
C ASP A 117 -11.63 -5.29 2.29
N LEU A 118 -10.58 -4.70 1.71
CA LEU A 118 -10.65 -3.35 1.15
C LEU A 118 -11.56 -3.29 -0.08
N LYS A 119 -11.51 -4.31 -0.94
CA LYS A 119 -12.38 -4.47 -2.11
C LYS A 119 -13.85 -4.55 -1.70
N GLN A 120 -14.15 -5.35 -0.66
CA GLN A 120 -15.50 -5.44 -0.12
C GLN A 120 -15.96 -4.10 0.47
N TYR A 121 -15.12 -3.44 1.25
CA TYR A 121 -15.43 -2.11 1.81
C TYR A 121 -15.76 -1.09 0.72
N ILE A 122 -14.92 -0.98 -0.32
CA ILE A 122 -15.14 -0.05 -1.43
C ILE A 122 -16.45 -0.38 -2.17
N LYS A 123 -16.77 -1.66 -2.35
CA LYS A 123 -18.02 -2.09 -2.99
C LYS A 123 -19.26 -1.68 -2.18
N GLU A 124 -19.20 -1.80 -0.85
CA GLU A 124 -20.35 -1.53 0.03
C GLU A 124 -20.51 -0.05 0.40
N ARG A 125 -19.40 0.68 0.55
CA ARG A 125 -19.37 2.05 1.10
C ARG A 125 -18.90 3.10 0.11
N GLY A 126 -18.26 2.70 -0.98
CA GLY A 126 -17.65 3.61 -1.94
C GLY A 126 -16.43 4.33 -1.37
N PHE A 127 -15.96 5.34 -2.11
CA PHE A 127 -14.90 6.24 -1.67
C PHE A 127 -15.49 7.42 -0.90
N LEU A 128 -14.76 7.91 0.10
CA LEU A 128 -15.11 9.14 0.81
C LEU A 128 -15.15 10.33 -0.16
N ARG A 129 -14.20 10.35 -1.10
CA ARG A 129 -14.07 11.37 -2.14
C ARG A 129 -13.33 10.81 -3.34
N LYS A 130 -13.66 11.27 -4.53
CA LYS A 130 -12.84 11.09 -5.73
C LYS A 130 -11.93 12.31 -5.92
N LEU A 131 -10.68 12.05 -6.26
CA LEU A 131 -9.62 13.05 -6.38
C LEU A 131 -8.96 12.90 -7.75
N GLU A 132 -8.68 14.03 -8.40
CA GLU A 132 -7.73 14.07 -9.50
C GLU A 132 -6.38 14.48 -8.93
N MET A 133 -5.37 13.62 -9.13
CA MET A 133 -4.04 13.82 -8.59
C MET A 133 -3.02 13.53 -9.68
N PHE A 134 -2.31 14.57 -10.15
CA PHE A 134 -1.18 14.40 -11.07
C PHE A 134 -1.48 13.49 -12.27
N ASN A 135 -2.55 13.80 -13.00
CA ASN A 135 -3.03 13.02 -14.14
C ASN A 135 -3.57 11.62 -13.77
N SER A 136 -3.86 11.36 -12.49
CA SER A 136 -4.46 10.11 -12.00
C SER A 136 -5.85 10.37 -11.42
N TRP A 137 -6.71 9.36 -11.47
CA TRP A 137 -7.96 9.33 -10.73
C TRP A 137 -7.83 8.42 -9.51
N CYS A 138 -8.07 9.00 -8.35
CA CYS A 138 -7.94 8.33 -7.07
C CYS A 138 -9.23 8.38 -6.26
N GLY A 139 -9.49 7.32 -5.52
CA GLY A 139 -10.50 7.28 -4.47
C GLY A 139 -9.85 7.42 -3.09
N LEU A 140 -10.43 8.23 -2.22
CA LEU A 140 -9.97 8.41 -0.85
C LEU A 140 -10.73 7.48 0.10
N ILE A 141 -10.01 6.78 0.98
CA ILE A 141 -10.59 5.96 2.05
C ILE A 141 -10.05 6.42 3.38
N ASN A 142 -10.90 6.51 4.39
CA ASN A 142 -10.47 6.76 5.77
C ASN A 142 -10.32 5.44 6.52
N LEU A 143 -9.14 5.18 7.09
CA LEU A 143 -8.85 3.94 7.82
C LEU A 143 -9.73 3.79 9.07
N ASN A 144 -10.10 4.87 9.76
CA ASN A 144 -11.00 4.74 10.92
C ASN A 144 -12.40 4.28 10.48
N SER A 145 -12.90 4.76 9.34
CA SER A 145 -14.17 4.30 8.77
C SER A 145 -14.10 2.83 8.31
N PHE A 146 -12.99 2.44 7.68
CA PHE A 146 -12.73 1.04 7.34
C PHE A 146 -12.71 0.13 8.58
N CYS A 147 -11.97 0.51 9.62
CA CYS A 147 -11.86 -0.21 10.88
C CYS A 147 -13.22 -0.36 11.57
N ARG A 148 -14.01 0.71 11.66
CA ARG A 148 -15.38 0.66 12.20
C ARG A 148 -16.29 -0.28 11.44
N TRP A 149 -16.21 -0.29 10.10
CA TRP A 149 -16.97 -1.24 9.27
C TRP A 149 -16.53 -2.69 9.51
N LYS A 150 -15.22 -2.92 9.62
CA LYS A 150 -14.66 -4.26 9.84
C LYS A 150 -14.85 -4.76 11.29
N GLY A 151 -15.19 -3.87 12.23
CA GLY A 151 -15.32 -4.18 13.66
C GLY A 151 -13.97 -4.41 14.34
N ILE A 152 -12.94 -3.66 13.94
CA ILE A 152 -11.58 -3.76 14.48
C ILE A 152 -11.06 -2.39 14.90
N GLU A 153 -10.06 -2.38 15.79
CA GLU A 153 -9.33 -1.17 16.18
C GLU A 153 -8.29 -0.76 15.12
N LEU A 154 -8.00 0.54 14.99
CA LEU A 154 -7.01 1.03 14.02
C LEU A 154 -5.62 0.40 14.24
N ASP A 155 -5.21 0.28 15.51
CA ASP A 155 -3.89 -0.26 15.87
C ASP A 155 -3.74 -1.74 15.48
N SER A 156 -4.85 -2.47 15.29
CA SER A 156 -4.80 -3.85 14.79
C SER A 156 -4.32 -3.96 13.33
N LEU A 157 -4.35 -2.85 12.59
CA LEU A 157 -3.78 -2.78 11.25
C LEU A 157 -2.26 -2.58 11.28
N ILE A 158 -1.67 -2.14 12.40
CA ILE A 158 -0.23 -1.93 12.48
C ILE A 158 0.48 -3.29 12.36
N PHE A 159 1.28 -3.42 11.32
CA PHE A 159 2.01 -4.64 11.02
C PHE A 159 3.44 -4.59 11.52
N MET A 160 4.11 -3.46 11.33
CA MET A 160 5.44 -3.21 11.86
C MET A 160 5.56 -1.75 12.26
N GLN A 161 6.17 -1.53 13.42
CA GLN A 161 6.55 -0.20 13.90
C GLN A 161 8.01 -0.30 14.31
N GLN A 162 8.86 0.54 13.73
CA GLN A 162 10.23 0.63 14.19
C GLN A 162 10.30 1.66 15.30
N ASN A 163 10.76 1.21 16.48
CA ASN A 163 11.15 2.12 17.54
C ASN A 163 12.15 3.12 16.96
N LYS A 164 11.94 4.42 17.18
CA LYS A 164 13.01 5.39 16.96
C LYS A 164 14.16 4.92 17.85
N GLU A 165 15.26 4.48 17.26
CA GLU A 165 16.50 4.40 18.01
C GLU A 165 16.67 5.77 18.67
N ARG A 166 16.66 5.80 20.01
CA ARG A 166 17.16 6.96 20.72
C ARG A 166 18.60 7.06 20.26
N VAL A 167 18.89 8.05 19.41
CA VAL A 167 20.26 8.47 19.16
C VAL A 167 20.86 8.74 20.53
N ALA A 168 21.77 7.87 20.95
CA ALA A 168 22.50 7.98 22.20
C ALA A 168 23.46 9.17 22.14
#